data_AF-A0A7C7CUK7-F1
#
_entry.id   AF-A0A7C7CUK7-F1
#
_cell.length_a   1.000
_cell.length_b   1.000
_cell.length_c   1.000
_cell.angle_alpha   90.00
_cell.angle_beta   90.00
_cell.angle_gamma   90.00
#
_symmetry.space_group_name_H-M   'P 1'
#
loop_
_entity.id
_entity.type
_entity.pdbx_description
1 polymer ?
#
loop_
_entity_poly.entity_id
_entity_poly.type
_entity_poly.pdbx_seq_one_letter_code
_entity_poly.pdbx_strand_id
1 'polypeptide(L)'
;MQLIDIATWEEADRRKINGNYNEVSDLNMKLTSTVETMLTAFIPIDKKKKSIYPEFTIDKLDSKKSTIFTNSKDVSRNIDTAIDELEKSMDLVIGARGVDSKDETLKKGEEWVLELGSSSQPSYNPENDTYTLMLMDVLDDLMASPYNVVIKKPKFEYDEDNAKRMYVSIKIEYSLKEHVIADMLKSLPYTGLKQNGSLMIFDFNKEKFNFSDALHEKIRFGKYRAIPVISFLDESNAPAVLIVDTPEAAIHQLESRNVHYVTDHKFSPLIEFTIGGWALQVAMESVKIPVTYTFSLPITTADSIRRVSLKFVPETELASYLYSIL
;
A
#
# COMPACT_ATOMS: atom_id res chain seq x y z
N MET A 1 30.78 14.45 50.20
CA MET A 1 30.51 14.80 48.80
C MET A 1 29.34 13.94 48.37
N GLN A 2 28.22 14.56 47.97
CA GLN A 2 27.04 13.83 47.52
C GLN A 2 26.98 14.06 46.00
N LEU A 3 27.32 13.03 45.22
CA LEU A 3 27.13 13.06 43.77
C LEU A 3 25.64 12.86 43.51
N ILE A 4 25.04 13.83 42.83
CA ILE A 4 23.67 13.74 42.34
C ILE A 4 23.75 13.19 40.91
N ASP A 5 23.07 12.08 40.67
CA ASP A 5 22.93 11.53 39.32
C ASP A 5 21.84 12.31 38.57
N ILE A 6 22.28 13.10 37.59
CA ILE A 6 21.41 13.95 36.75
C ILE A 6 20.82 13.16 35.56
N ALA A 7 21.16 11.87 35.40
CA ALA A 7 20.75 11.08 34.24
C ALA A 7 19.36 10.45 34.41
N THR A 8 18.92 10.16 35.65
CA THR A 8 17.68 9.40 35.89
C THR A 8 16.47 10.24 36.27
N TRP A 9 16.64 11.52 36.63
CA TRP A 9 15.57 12.44 37.07
C TRP A 9 14.65 11.86 38.18
N GLU A 10 15.06 10.78 38.84
CA GLU A 10 14.18 10.00 39.73
C GLU A 10 13.81 10.76 41.01
N GLU A 11 14.65 11.72 41.42
CA GLU A 11 14.41 12.60 42.57
C GLU A 11 13.80 13.97 42.21
N ALA A 12 13.55 14.27 40.92
CA ALA A 12 12.93 15.53 40.52
C ALA A 12 11.39 15.45 40.67
N ASP A 13 10.83 16.46 41.33
CA ASP A 13 9.38 16.63 41.54
C ASP A 13 8.59 16.43 40.23
N ARG A 14 7.53 15.61 40.25
CA ARG A 14 6.70 15.32 39.07
C ARG A 14 5.41 16.13 39.14
N ARG A 15 5.27 17.13 38.28
CA ARG A 15 4.03 17.94 38.15
C ARG A 15 3.42 17.79 36.77
N LYS A 16 2.09 17.64 36.71
CA LYS A 16 1.30 17.60 35.47
C LYS A 16 0.78 19.00 35.15
N ILE A 17 0.89 19.40 33.88
CA ILE A 17 0.37 20.67 33.36
C ILE A 17 -0.73 20.35 32.35
N ASN A 18 -1.92 20.90 32.55
CA ASN A 18 -3.03 20.82 31.61
C ASN A 18 -3.32 22.22 31.05
N GLY A 19 -3.55 22.31 29.74
CA GLY A 19 -3.89 23.54 29.03
C GLY A 19 -4.59 23.25 27.71
N ASN A 20 -5.18 24.28 27.11
CA ASN A 20 -5.89 24.18 25.83
C ASN A 20 -4.90 24.24 24.66
N TYR A 21 -5.10 23.44 23.61
CA TYR A 21 -4.15 23.31 22.49
C TYR A 21 -3.96 24.62 21.71
N ASN A 22 -4.96 25.51 21.75
CA ASN A 22 -4.95 26.78 21.02
C ASN A 22 -4.26 27.94 21.78
N GLU A 23 -3.78 27.71 23.00
CA GLU A 23 -3.17 28.74 23.88
C GLU A 23 -1.76 28.30 24.31
N VAL A 24 -0.93 27.93 23.33
CA VAL A 24 0.42 27.37 23.55
C VAL A 24 1.33 28.33 24.32
N SER A 25 1.18 29.65 24.13
CA SER A 25 1.95 30.66 24.86
C SER A 25 1.70 30.63 26.37
N ASP A 26 0.46 30.44 26.79
CA ASP A 26 0.08 30.31 28.20
C ASP A 26 0.58 28.99 28.80
N LEU A 27 0.59 27.94 27.98
CA LEU A 27 1.11 26.62 28.33
C LEU A 27 2.63 26.67 28.52
N ASN A 28 3.33 27.44 27.67
CA ASN A 28 4.77 27.68 27.77
C ASN A 28 5.13 28.46 29.04
N MET A 29 4.41 29.55 29.35
CA MET A 29 4.61 30.28 30.61
C MET A 29 4.38 29.40 31.86
N LYS A 30 3.37 28.53 31.82
CA LYS A 30 3.12 27.56 32.91
C LYS A 30 4.23 26.52 33.02
N LEU A 31 4.78 26.04 31.90
CA LEU A 31 5.88 25.11 31.88
C LEU A 31 7.15 25.74 32.47
N THR A 32 7.53 26.92 31.99
CA THR A 32 8.73 27.64 32.43
C THR A 32 8.71 27.95 33.92
N SER A 33 7.59 28.50 34.42
CA SER A 33 7.46 28.77 35.87
C SER A 33 7.49 27.50 36.73
N THR A 34 6.95 26.39 36.22
CA THR A 34 6.99 25.09 36.90
C THR A 34 8.42 24.57 36.99
N VAL A 35 9.19 24.66 35.91
CA VAL A 35 10.61 24.25 35.88
C VAL A 35 11.46 25.13 36.81
N GLU A 36 11.29 26.44 36.80
CA GLU A 36 11.99 27.34 37.72
C GLU A 36 11.70 27.03 39.19
N THR A 37 10.45 26.67 39.51
CA THR A 37 10.03 26.28 40.87
C THR A 37 10.64 24.93 41.28
N MET A 38 10.79 23.99 40.35
CA MET A 38 11.45 22.70 40.64
C MET A 38 12.95 22.87 40.91
N LEU A 39 13.59 23.80 40.20
CA LEU A 39 15.03 24.02 40.29
C LEU A 39 15.43 24.87 41.50
N THR A 40 14.53 25.70 42.05
CA THR A 40 14.84 26.59 43.19
C THR A 40 15.27 25.85 44.46
N ALA A 41 14.80 24.62 44.68
CA ALA A 41 15.22 23.79 45.81
C ALA A 41 16.69 23.32 45.73
N PHE A 42 17.28 23.35 44.54
CA PHE A 42 18.64 22.86 44.27
C PHE A 42 19.65 23.99 44.03
N ILE A 43 19.21 25.26 44.12
CA ILE A 43 20.10 26.43 44.06
C ILE A 43 20.63 26.71 45.48
N PRO A 44 21.96 26.68 45.71
CA PRO A 44 22.51 26.95 47.04
C PRO A 44 22.21 28.37 47.49
N ILE A 45 21.50 28.50 48.61
CA ILE A 45 21.24 29.78 49.27
C ILE A 45 22.53 30.20 49.98
N ASP A 46 23.16 31.30 49.53
CA ASP A 46 24.31 31.90 50.19
C ASP A 46 23.94 32.33 51.62
N LYS A 47 24.22 31.46 52.60
CA LYS A 47 24.15 31.82 54.02
C LYS A 47 25.31 32.76 54.31
N LYS A 48 25.06 34.07 54.25
CA LYS A 48 25.98 35.11 54.74
C LYS A 48 26.37 34.83 56.19
N LYS A 49 27.55 34.24 56.41
CA LYS A 49 28.20 34.20 57.73
C LYS A 49 28.91 35.54 57.95
N LYS A 50 28.62 36.20 59.07
CA LYS A 50 29.37 37.37 59.56
C LYS A 50 30.84 36.97 59.77
N SER A 51 31.76 37.70 59.14
CA SER A 51 33.21 37.61 59.35
C SER A 51 33.62 38.37 60.62
N ILE A 52 34.62 37.86 61.36
CA ILE A 52 35.26 38.47 62.55
C ILE A 52 36.69 38.94 62.22
N TYR A 53 37.01 39.17 60.94
CA TYR A 53 38.34 39.64 60.52
C TYR A 53 38.27 41.05 59.90
N PRO A 54 39.27 41.93 60.15
CA PRO A 54 39.28 43.26 59.57
C PRO A 54 39.54 43.19 58.07
N GLU A 55 38.89 44.10 57.36
CA GLU A 55 38.80 44.17 55.90
C GLU A 55 40.14 44.64 55.33
N PHE A 56 40.85 43.75 54.64
CA PHE A 56 41.99 44.12 53.81
C PHE A 56 41.47 44.44 52.41
N THR A 57 41.59 45.71 52.02
CA THR A 57 41.37 46.18 50.66
C THR A 57 42.30 45.44 49.71
N ILE A 58 41.71 44.61 48.85
CA ILE A 58 42.38 44.01 47.69
C ILE A 58 41.64 44.54 46.46
N ASP A 59 42.43 45.05 45.52
CA ASP A 59 42.04 45.69 44.28
C ASP A 59 40.90 44.97 43.55
N LYS A 60 40.07 45.80 42.90
CA LYS A 60 38.94 45.44 42.04
C LYS A 60 39.40 44.43 40.97
N LEU A 61 39.22 43.14 41.24
CA LEU A 61 39.38 42.09 40.25
C LEU A 61 38.12 42.09 39.37
N ASP A 62 38.32 42.33 38.07
CA ASP A 62 37.27 42.31 37.06
C ASP A 62 36.39 41.06 37.21
N SER A 63 35.07 41.27 37.24
CA SER A 63 34.11 40.19 37.22
C SER A 63 34.32 39.37 35.95
N LYS A 64 35.02 38.24 36.07
CA LYS A 64 35.00 37.21 35.04
C LYS A 64 33.57 36.66 35.02
N LYS A 65 32.70 37.28 34.22
CA LYS A 65 31.34 36.81 33.97
C LYS A 65 31.43 35.32 33.66
N SER A 66 30.80 34.52 34.50
CA SER A 66 30.69 33.08 34.33
C SER A 66 30.21 32.78 32.90
N THR A 67 31.00 31.98 32.18
CA THR A 67 30.69 31.48 30.82
C THR A 67 29.43 30.61 30.78
N ILE A 68 28.91 30.21 31.94
CA ILE A 68 27.68 29.42 32.05
C ILE A 68 26.45 30.31 31.81
N PHE A 69 26.44 31.57 32.27
CA PHE A 69 25.31 32.48 32.05
C PHE A 69 25.18 32.95 30.60
N THR A 70 26.30 33.09 29.87
CA THR A 70 26.26 33.38 28.43
C THR A 70 25.74 32.17 27.65
N ASN A 71 26.23 30.97 27.95
CA ASN A 71 25.78 29.75 27.29
C ASN A 71 24.29 29.47 27.56
N SER A 72 23.78 29.66 28.77
CA SER A 72 22.35 29.48 29.06
C SER A 72 21.47 30.52 28.36
N LYS A 73 21.95 31.77 28.22
CA LYS A 73 21.23 32.82 27.50
C LYS A 73 21.21 32.57 25.99
N ASP A 74 22.30 32.06 25.43
CA ASP A 74 22.40 31.70 24.02
C ASP A 74 21.59 30.43 23.71
N VAL A 75 21.58 29.44 24.62
CA VAL A 75 20.72 28.26 24.51
C VAL A 75 19.24 28.64 24.61
N SER A 76 18.85 29.52 25.53
CA SER A 76 17.47 30.01 25.64
C SER A 76 17.03 30.72 24.36
N ARG A 77 17.89 31.60 23.80
CA ARG A 77 17.60 32.28 22.54
C ARG A 77 17.47 31.31 21.36
N ASN A 78 18.30 30.28 21.29
CA ASN A 78 18.20 29.28 20.24
C ASN A 78 16.93 28.43 20.37
N ILE A 79 16.49 28.14 21.61
CA ILE A 79 15.20 27.47 21.86
C ILE A 79 14.03 28.38 21.46
N ASP A 80 14.05 29.66 21.83
CA ASP A 80 13.01 30.62 21.43
C ASP A 80 12.92 30.73 19.91
N THR A 81 14.08 30.76 19.23
CA THR A 81 14.14 30.82 17.75
C THR A 81 13.60 29.54 17.11
N ALA A 82 13.94 28.36 17.66
CA ALA A 82 13.44 27.08 17.18
C ALA A 82 11.93 26.91 17.43
N ILE A 83 11.41 27.45 18.53
CA ILE A 83 9.98 27.47 18.83
C ILE A 83 9.25 28.42 17.89
N ASP A 84 9.79 29.61 17.59
CA ASP A 84 9.23 30.53 16.59
C ASP A 84 9.21 29.91 15.18
N GLU A 85 10.25 29.16 14.81
CA GLU A 85 10.30 28.42 13.55
C GLU A 85 9.29 27.26 13.53
N LEU A 86 9.14 26.55 14.64
CA LEU A 86 8.15 25.48 14.78
C LEU A 86 6.72 26.05 14.73
N GLU A 87 6.44 27.15 15.40
CA GLU A 87 5.16 27.86 15.37
C GLU A 87 4.85 28.31 13.94
N LYS A 88 5.81 28.91 13.22
CA LYS A 88 5.65 29.23 11.80
C LYS A 88 5.34 28.00 10.94
N SER A 89 6.01 26.87 11.21
CA SER A 89 5.78 25.62 10.46
C SER A 89 4.41 25.00 10.78
N MET A 90 3.97 25.08 12.04
CA MET A 90 2.68 24.57 12.48
C MET A 90 1.55 25.46 11.99
N ASP A 91 1.69 26.79 12.04
CA ASP A 91 0.77 27.78 11.47
C ASP A 91 0.54 27.55 9.97
N LEU A 92 1.58 27.11 9.26
CA LEU A 92 1.54 26.77 7.83
C LEU A 92 0.85 25.42 7.59
N VAL A 93 1.06 24.41 8.45
CA VAL A 93 0.40 23.09 8.38
C VAL A 93 -1.08 23.16 8.74
N ILE A 94 -1.47 24.01 9.70
CA ILE A 94 -2.87 24.18 10.15
C ILE A 94 -3.63 25.25 9.36
N GLY A 95 -2.97 25.95 8.43
CA GLY A 95 -3.57 26.98 7.58
C GLY A 95 -3.91 28.29 8.30
N ALA A 96 -3.39 28.52 9.50
CA ALA A 96 -3.62 29.75 10.30
C ALA A 96 -2.78 30.94 9.81
N ARG A 97 -1.64 30.68 9.14
CA ARG A 97 -0.96 31.65 8.28
C ARG A 97 -1.07 31.19 6.83
N GLY A 98 -1.82 31.93 6.04
CA GLY A 98 -1.68 31.84 4.59
C GLY A 98 -0.26 32.27 4.22
N VAL A 99 0.53 31.34 3.69
CA VAL A 99 1.40 31.75 2.59
C VAL A 99 0.45 32.30 1.55
N ASP A 100 0.71 33.49 0.99
CA ASP A 100 0.04 33.89 -0.24
C ASP A 100 0.37 32.82 -1.29
N SER A 101 -0.46 31.78 -1.37
CA SER A 101 -0.44 30.87 -2.48
C SER A 101 -0.76 31.74 -3.67
N LYS A 102 0.12 31.75 -4.67
CA LYS A 102 -0.17 32.35 -5.99
C LYS A 102 -1.35 31.68 -6.71
N ASP A 103 -2.05 30.76 -6.05
CA ASP A 103 -3.25 30.12 -6.51
C ASP A 103 -4.45 31.04 -6.19
N GLU A 104 -4.50 32.18 -6.88
CA GLU A 104 -5.63 33.09 -6.82
C GLU A 104 -6.81 32.49 -7.59
N THR A 105 -7.99 32.44 -6.97
CA THR A 105 -9.22 32.05 -7.67
C THR A 105 -9.65 33.20 -8.59
N LEU A 106 -9.52 33.02 -9.89
CA LEU A 106 -9.88 34.00 -10.91
C LEU A 106 -11.36 33.87 -11.25
N LYS A 107 -12.15 34.94 -11.07
CA LYS A 107 -13.51 34.97 -11.59
C LYS A 107 -13.48 35.35 -13.09
N LYS A 108 -13.75 34.38 -13.97
CA LYS A 108 -13.90 34.59 -15.42
C LYS A 108 -15.39 34.52 -15.78
N GLY A 109 -16.03 35.68 -15.90
CA GLY A 109 -17.47 35.76 -16.16
C GLY A 109 -18.30 35.36 -14.93
N GLU A 110 -19.14 34.34 -15.06
CA GLU A 110 -19.94 33.76 -13.97
C GLU A 110 -19.22 32.61 -13.23
N GLU A 111 -18.06 32.17 -13.72
CA GLU A 111 -17.33 31.04 -13.16
C GLU A 111 -16.15 31.49 -12.28
N TRP A 112 -15.92 30.76 -11.19
CA TRP A 112 -14.73 30.89 -10.35
C TRP A 112 -13.74 29.79 -10.74
N VAL A 113 -12.57 30.20 -11.24
CA VAL A 113 -11.53 29.32 -11.76
C VAL A 113 -10.32 29.40 -10.84
N LEU A 114 -9.97 28.28 -10.19
CA LEU A 114 -8.71 28.14 -9.49
C LEU A 114 -7.72 27.49 -10.46
N GLU A 115 -6.69 28.25 -10.88
CA GLU A 115 -5.59 27.65 -11.63
C GLU A 115 -4.72 26.87 -10.67
N LEU A 116 -4.95 25.55 -10.61
CA LEU A 116 -4.06 24.63 -9.93
C LEU A 116 -2.74 24.65 -10.72
N GLY A 117 -1.79 25.51 -10.31
CA GLY A 117 -0.44 25.43 -10.84
C GLY A 117 0.04 23.98 -10.81
N SER A 118 0.87 23.57 -11.77
CA SER A 118 1.41 22.21 -11.91
C SER A 118 2.28 21.83 -10.70
N SER A 119 1.67 21.67 -9.54
CA SER A 119 2.34 21.44 -8.29
C SER A 119 2.48 19.93 -8.13
N SER A 120 3.74 19.48 -8.11
CA SER A 120 4.18 18.16 -7.62
C SER A 120 3.86 16.89 -8.42
N GLN A 121 3.41 16.96 -9.68
CA GLN A 121 3.37 15.77 -10.53
C GLN A 121 4.76 15.50 -11.12
N PRO A 122 5.40 14.33 -10.88
CA PRO A 122 6.50 13.88 -11.71
C PRO A 122 5.98 13.85 -13.14
N SER A 123 6.43 14.81 -13.93
CA SER A 123 6.23 14.80 -15.37
C SER A 123 6.93 13.57 -15.94
N TYR A 124 6.48 13.15 -17.11
CA TYR A 124 7.21 12.19 -17.92
C TYR A 124 8.73 12.48 -17.88
N ASN A 125 9.51 11.45 -17.53
CA ASN A 125 10.96 11.53 -17.46
C ASN A 125 11.57 10.54 -18.47
N PRO A 126 12.25 10.99 -19.55
CA PRO A 126 12.87 10.11 -20.53
C PRO A 126 13.83 9.07 -19.93
N GLU A 127 14.48 9.36 -18.80
CA GLU A 127 15.38 8.41 -18.14
C GLU A 127 14.64 7.15 -17.62
N ASN A 128 13.34 7.28 -17.32
CA ASN A 128 12.49 6.21 -16.82
C ASN A 128 11.93 5.30 -17.92
N ASP A 129 12.09 5.64 -19.20
CA ASP A 129 11.54 4.86 -20.31
C ASP A 129 12.11 3.44 -20.34
N THR A 130 13.40 3.29 -20.06
CA THR A 130 14.06 1.98 -20.02
C THR A 130 13.45 1.10 -18.91
N TYR A 131 13.26 1.64 -17.71
CA TYR A 131 12.64 0.90 -16.60
C TYR A 131 11.16 0.59 -16.86
N THR A 132 10.47 1.48 -17.54
CA THR A 132 9.06 1.31 -17.92
C THR A 132 8.88 0.18 -18.93
N LEU A 133 9.74 0.12 -19.95
CA LEU A 133 9.71 -0.97 -20.92
C LEU A 133 10.03 -2.32 -20.27
N MET A 134 11.09 -2.35 -19.44
CA MET A 134 11.41 -3.56 -18.67
C MET A 134 10.25 -3.99 -17.75
N LEU A 135 9.53 -3.05 -17.13
CA LEU A 135 8.31 -3.33 -16.37
C LEU A 135 7.24 -3.97 -17.23
N MET A 136 6.94 -3.40 -18.38
CA MET A 136 5.95 -3.98 -19.29
C MET A 136 6.31 -5.40 -19.72
N ASP A 137 7.57 -5.66 -20.05
CA ASP A 137 8.03 -6.98 -20.46
C ASP A 137 7.90 -7.99 -19.32
N VAL A 138 8.31 -7.62 -18.10
CA VAL A 138 8.17 -8.45 -16.90
C VAL A 138 6.70 -8.76 -16.61
N LEU A 139 5.82 -7.77 -16.73
CA LEU A 139 4.38 -7.96 -16.54
C LEU A 139 3.76 -8.88 -17.60
N ASP A 140 4.17 -8.72 -18.87
CA ASP A 140 3.72 -9.57 -19.97
C ASP A 140 4.23 -11.03 -19.78
N ASP A 141 5.49 -11.21 -19.40
CA ASP A 141 6.10 -12.53 -19.11
C ASP A 141 5.45 -13.22 -17.90
N LEU A 142 5.24 -12.46 -16.83
CA LEU A 142 4.53 -12.91 -15.62
C LEU A 142 3.16 -13.48 -15.98
N MET A 143 2.43 -12.78 -16.86
CA MET A 143 1.07 -13.13 -17.21
C MET A 143 0.95 -14.16 -18.33
N ALA A 144 2.04 -14.49 -19.03
CA ALA A 144 2.04 -15.55 -20.05
C ALA A 144 1.69 -16.93 -19.45
N SER A 145 2.18 -17.24 -18.24
CA SER A 145 1.87 -18.51 -17.59
C SER A 145 2.10 -18.50 -16.06
N PRO A 146 1.31 -17.73 -15.28
CA PRO A 146 1.56 -17.51 -13.86
C PRO A 146 1.18 -18.70 -12.96
N TYR A 147 0.23 -19.52 -13.39
CA TYR A 147 -0.41 -20.52 -12.55
C TYR A 147 0.15 -21.93 -12.74
N ASN A 148 0.30 -22.65 -11.64
CA ASN A 148 0.40 -24.10 -11.57
C ASN A 148 -0.97 -24.69 -11.21
N VAL A 149 -1.44 -25.65 -12.01
CA VAL A 149 -2.79 -26.23 -11.90
C VAL A 149 -2.71 -27.73 -11.68
N VAL A 150 -3.39 -28.22 -10.65
CA VAL A 150 -3.53 -29.67 -10.39
C VAL A 150 -5.00 -30.06 -10.51
N ILE A 151 -5.34 -30.73 -11.60
CA ILE A 151 -6.68 -31.27 -11.85
C ILE A 151 -6.80 -32.63 -11.17
N LYS A 152 -7.72 -32.78 -10.21
CA LYS A 152 -8.05 -34.08 -9.61
C LYS A 152 -9.04 -34.83 -10.50
N LYS A 153 -9.04 -36.16 -10.41
CA LYS A 153 -9.98 -37.00 -11.18
C LYS A 153 -11.43 -36.59 -10.86
N PRO A 154 -12.25 -36.31 -11.88
CA PRO A 154 -13.66 -36.03 -11.67
C PRO A 154 -14.39 -37.25 -11.12
N LYS A 155 -15.41 -37.00 -10.30
CA LYS A 155 -16.34 -38.00 -9.81
C LYS A 155 -17.63 -37.91 -10.62
N PHE A 156 -18.16 -39.07 -10.99
CA PHE A 156 -19.42 -39.22 -11.71
C PHE A 156 -20.36 -40.02 -10.81
N GLU A 157 -21.47 -39.42 -10.43
CA GLU A 157 -22.48 -40.02 -9.56
C GLU A 157 -23.83 -39.96 -10.28
N TYR A 158 -24.64 -41.01 -10.14
CA TYR A 158 -26.00 -41.01 -10.69
C TYR A 158 -26.86 -40.03 -9.91
N ASP A 159 -27.71 -39.29 -10.63
CA ASP A 159 -28.72 -38.44 -10.01
C ASP A 159 -29.79 -39.35 -9.37
N GLU A 160 -29.98 -39.22 -8.04
CA GLU A 160 -30.88 -40.06 -7.24
C GLU A 160 -32.35 -39.93 -7.70
N ASP A 161 -32.73 -38.77 -8.23
CA ASP A 161 -34.09 -38.46 -8.68
C ASP A 161 -34.29 -38.77 -10.17
N ASN A 162 -33.20 -38.79 -10.96
CA ASN A 162 -33.26 -39.01 -12.40
C ASN A 162 -32.11 -39.87 -12.92
N ALA A 163 -32.36 -41.17 -13.02
CA ALA A 163 -31.43 -42.17 -13.54
C ALA A 163 -30.96 -41.96 -15.00
N LYS A 164 -31.38 -40.90 -15.71
CA LYS A 164 -30.86 -40.50 -17.02
C LYS A 164 -29.80 -39.39 -16.96
N ARG A 165 -29.56 -38.82 -15.77
CA ARG A 165 -28.59 -37.75 -15.53
C ARG A 165 -27.47 -38.24 -14.62
N MET A 166 -26.28 -37.69 -14.82
CA MET A 166 -25.15 -37.84 -13.93
C MET A 166 -24.77 -36.48 -13.37
N TYR A 167 -24.46 -36.48 -12.08
CA TYR A 167 -23.81 -35.38 -11.39
C TYR A 167 -22.30 -35.55 -11.50
N VAL A 168 -21.61 -34.50 -11.95
CA VAL A 168 -20.16 -34.49 -12.09
C VAL A 168 -19.56 -33.46 -11.17
N SER A 169 -18.56 -33.89 -10.39
CA SER A 169 -17.80 -33.04 -9.49
C SER A 169 -16.32 -33.14 -9.80
N ILE A 170 -15.69 -32.01 -10.10
CA ILE A 170 -14.24 -31.91 -10.35
C ILE A 170 -13.59 -30.94 -9.38
N LYS A 171 -12.45 -31.34 -8.81
CA LYS A 171 -11.64 -30.49 -7.94
C LYS A 171 -10.38 -30.05 -8.66
N ILE A 172 -10.15 -28.75 -8.71
CA ILE A 172 -8.97 -28.14 -9.33
C ILE A 172 -8.25 -27.31 -8.27
N GLU A 173 -6.95 -27.52 -8.12
CA GLU A 173 -6.11 -26.73 -7.21
C GLU A 173 -5.29 -25.73 -8.02
N TYR A 174 -5.44 -24.45 -7.69
CA TYR A 174 -4.72 -23.34 -8.31
C TYR A 174 -3.63 -22.83 -7.37
N SER A 175 -2.46 -22.53 -7.91
CA SER A 175 -1.32 -21.98 -7.18
C SER A 175 -0.45 -21.14 -8.11
N LEU A 176 0.34 -20.22 -7.59
CA LEU A 176 1.38 -19.57 -8.38
C LEU A 176 2.54 -20.53 -8.63
N LYS A 177 3.18 -20.42 -9.80
CA LYS A 177 4.44 -21.13 -10.03
C LYS A 177 5.54 -20.55 -9.16
N GLU A 178 6.48 -21.39 -8.73
CA GLU A 178 7.55 -20.97 -7.82
C GLU A 178 8.46 -19.89 -8.42
N HIS A 179 8.75 -19.97 -9.73
CA HIS A 179 9.60 -18.99 -10.40
C HIS A 179 8.94 -17.62 -10.56
N VAL A 180 7.61 -17.54 -10.63
CA VAL A 180 6.87 -16.28 -10.83
C VAL A 180 7.21 -15.25 -9.74
N ILE A 181 7.26 -15.70 -8.48
CA ILE A 181 7.65 -14.83 -7.35
C ILE A 181 9.14 -14.49 -7.42
N ALA A 182 9.99 -15.47 -7.74
CA ALA A 182 11.43 -15.27 -7.83
C ALA A 182 11.81 -14.30 -8.95
N ASP A 183 11.10 -14.37 -10.08
CA ASP A 183 11.28 -13.50 -11.23
C ASP A 183 10.85 -12.08 -10.87
N MET A 184 9.72 -11.89 -10.17
CA MET A 184 9.31 -10.57 -9.65
C MET A 184 10.27 -9.99 -8.61
N LEU A 185 10.90 -10.81 -7.76
CA LEU A 185 11.90 -10.34 -6.79
C LEU A 185 13.24 -9.98 -7.44
N LYS A 186 13.58 -10.61 -8.56
CA LYS A 186 14.81 -10.35 -9.33
C LYS A 186 14.65 -9.25 -10.36
N SER A 187 13.42 -9.05 -10.86
CA SER A 187 13.13 -8.10 -11.91
C SER A 187 12.77 -6.74 -11.33
N LEU A 188 13.49 -5.74 -11.84
CA LEU A 188 13.28 -4.31 -11.67
C LEU A 188 13.53 -3.74 -10.27
N PRO A 189 13.98 -2.47 -10.20
CA PRO A 189 14.03 -1.74 -8.94
C PRO A 189 12.60 -1.39 -8.51
N TYR A 190 11.93 -2.29 -7.78
CA TYR A 190 10.71 -1.94 -7.07
C TYR A 190 10.99 -0.79 -6.09
N THR A 191 10.00 0.05 -5.87
CA THR A 191 10.11 1.21 -4.96
C THR A 191 9.74 0.83 -3.53
N GLY A 192 8.95 -0.23 -3.38
CA GLY A 192 8.65 -0.84 -2.08
C GLY A 192 8.22 -2.29 -2.23
N LEU A 193 8.47 -3.07 -1.18
CA LEU A 193 7.97 -4.43 -1.02
C LEU A 193 7.31 -4.53 0.35
N LYS A 194 6.03 -4.90 0.38
CA LYS A 194 5.32 -5.24 1.61
C LYS A 194 5.01 -6.73 1.59
N GLN A 195 5.31 -7.39 2.70
CA GLN A 195 5.00 -8.80 2.87
C GLN A 195 4.15 -8.98 4.13
N ASN A 196 3.00 -9.64 3.98
CA ASN A 196 2.13 -10.02 5.09
C ASN A 196 1.70 -11.47 4.91
N GLY A 197 2.39 -12.40 5.59
CA GLY A 197 2.17 -13.83 5.43
C GLY A 197 2.48 -14.29 4.00
N SER A 198 1.47 -14.85 3.32
CA SER A 198 1.53 -15.31 1.92
C SER A 198 1.35 -14.19 0.89
N LEU A 199 0.88 -13.01 1.31
CA LEU A 199 0.64 -11.85 0.45
C LEU A 199 1.92 -11.02 0.30
N MET A 200 2.29 -10.76 -0.94
CA MET A 200 3.38 -9.86 -1.33
C MET A 200 2.83 -8.75 -2.20
N ILE A 201 3.18 -7.51 -1.89
CA ILE A 201 2.78 -6.32 -2.65
C ILE A 201 4.03 -5.59 -3.11
N PHE A 202 4.21 -5.50 -4.42
CA PHE A 202 5.27 -4.74 -5.07
C PHE A 202 4.74 -3.37 -5.45
N ASP A 203 5.36 -2.32 -4.90
CA ASP A 203 5.01 -0.92 -5.18
C ASP A 203 6.00 -0.36 -6.22
N PHE A 204 5.49 0.20 -7.31
CA PHE A 204 6.23 0.95 -8.33
C PHE A 204 5.67 2.37 -8.37
N ASN A 205 6.54 3.39 -8.35
CA ASN A 205 6.14 4.79 -8.29
C ASN A 205 6.57 5.59 -9.54
N LYS A 206 5.98 6.78 -9.73
CA LYS A 206 6.33 7.67 -10.85
C LYS A 206 7.74 8.26 -10.81
N GLU A 207 8.47 8.12 -9.71
CA GLU A 207 9.85 8.62 -9.62
C GLU A 207 10.79 7.78 -10.50
N LYS A 208 10.53 6.47 -10.60
CA LYS A 208 11.35 5.52 -11.39
C LYS A 208 10.68 4.99 -12.65
N PHE A 209 9.38 5.22 -12.84
CA PHE A 209 8.59 4.67 -13.94
C PHE A 209 7.66 5.70 -14.56
N ASN A 210 7.44 5.60 -15.88
CA ASN A 210 6.47 6.40 -16.62
C ASN A 210 5.20 5.57 -16.81
N PHE A 211 4.14 5.87 -16.05
CA PHE A 211 2.83 5.23 -16.25
C PHE A 211 2.09 5.89 -17.40
N SER A 212 2.25 5.33 -18.61
CA SER A 212 1.55 5.80 -19.81
C SER A 212 0.07 5.40 -19.82
N ASP A 213 -0.74 6.13 -20.59
CA ASP A 213 -2.15 5.79 -20.80
C ASP A 213 -2.32 4.37 -21.35
N ALA A 214 -1.42 3.94 -22.23
CA ALA A 214 -1.42 2.57 -22.75
C ALA A 214 -1.24 1.51 -21.64
N LEU A 215 -0.40 1.75 -20.63
CA LEU A 215 -0.26 0.84 -19.49
C LEU A 215 -1.53 0.83 -18.64
N HIS A 216 -2.11 2.01 -18.41
CA HIS A 216 -3.36 2.16 -17.70
C HIS A 216 -4.49 1.38 -18.37
N GLU A 217 -4.62 1.48 -19.69
CA GLU A 217 -5.61 0.76 -20.47
C GLU A 217 -5.39 -0.75 -20.41
N LYS A 218 -4.16 -1.23 -20.62
CA LYS A 218 -3.84 -2.67 -20.52
C LYS A 218 -4.29 -3.27 -19.17
N ILE A 219 -4.02 -2.57 -18.07
CA ILE A 219 -4.39 -3.05 -16.73
C ILE A 219 -5.90 -2.94 -16.51
N ARG A 220 -6.51 -1.79 -16.83
CA ARG A 220 -7.95 -1.54 -16.61
C ARG A 220 -8.85 -2.47 -17.42
N PHE A 221 -8.49 -2.74 -18.67
CA PHE A 221 -9.28 -3.59 -19.54
C PHE A 221 -8.96 -5.09 -19.39
N GLY A 222 -8.18 -5.46 -18.37
CA GLY A 222 -8.01 -6.87 -18.02
C GLY A 222 -7.04 -7.64 -18.92
N LYS A 223 -6.12 -6.98 -19.64
CA LYS A 223 -5.05 -7.69 -20.39
C LYS A 223 -4.24 -8.60 -19.46
N TYR A 224 -4.06 -8.15 -18.22
CA TYR A 224 -3.34 -8.88 -17.17
C TYR A 224 -4.27 -9.67 -16.24
N ARG A 225 -5.50 -9.97 -16.67
CA ARG A 225 -6.42 -10.86 -15.97
C ARG A 225 -6.67 -12.10 -16.81
N ALA A 226 -6.52 -13.25 -16.18
CA ALA A 226 -6.63 -14.54 -16.82
C ALA A 226 -7.83 -15.30 -16.27
N ILE A 227 -8.70 -15.76 -17.17
CA ILE A 227 -9.94 -16.46 -16.86
C ILE A 227 -9.73 -17.95 -17.16
N PRO A 228 -9.92 -18.87 -16.18
CA PRO A 228 -9.81 -20.29 -16.46
C PRO A 228 -11.05 -20.79 -17.21
N VAL A 229 -10.80 -21.43 -18.34
CA VAL A 229 -11.78 -22.16 -19.13
C VAL A 229 -11.45 -23.65 -19.07
N ILE A 230 -12.39 -24.45 -18.56
CA ILE A 230 -12.26 -25.89 -18.36
C ILE A 230 -13.10 -26.60 -19.41
N SER A 231 -12.48 -27.43 -20.22
CA SER A 231 -13.15 -28.20 -21.27
C SER A 231 -13.08 -29.69 -20.96
N PHE A 232 -14.23 -30.34 -20.93
CA PHE A 232 -14.33 -31.79 -20.94
C PHE A 232 -14.45 -32.23 -22.39
N LEU A 233 -13.47 -33.00 -22.85
CA LEU A 233 -13.31 -33.40 -24.23
C LEU A 233 -13.73 -34.86 -24.42
N ASP A 234 -14.42 -35.11 -25.51
CA ASP A 234 -14.84 -36.45 -25.92
C ASP A 234 -13.71 -37.25 -26.61
N GLU A 235 -14.05 -38.43 -27.16
CA GLU A 235 -13.13 -39.28 -27.92
C GLU A 235 -12.53 -38.60 -29.17
N SER A 236 -13.23 -37.63 -29.76
CA SER A 236 -12.79 -36.87 -30.93
C SER A 236 -12.00 -35.61 -30.54
N ASN A 237 -11.70 -35.41 -29.25
CA ASN A 237 -11.18 -34.16 -28.68
C ASN A 237 -12.11 -32.94 -28.87
N ALA A 238 -13.40 -33.15 -29.17
CA ALA A 238 -14.37 -32.08 -29.22
C ALA A 238 -14.87 -31.75 -27.80
N PRO A 239 -15.10 -30.47 -27.46
CA PRO A 239 -15.63 -30.09 -26.17
C PRO A 239 -17.08 -30.57 -26.03
N ALA A 240 -17.34 -31.44 -25.06
CA ALA A 240 -18.68 -31.86 -24.67
C ALA A 240 -19.26 -30.96 -23.57
N VAL A 241 -18.40 -30.50 -22.64
CA VAL A 241 -18.75 -29.57 -21.57
C VAL A 241 -17.72 -28.47 -21.51
N LEU A 242 -18.17 -27.24 -21.30
CA LEU A 242 -17.32 -26.07 -21.14
C LEU A 242 -17.72 -25.33 -19.86
N ILE A 243 -16.78 -25.18 -18.93
CA ILE A 243 -16.95 -24.38 -17.72
C ILE A 243 -16.11 -23.11 -17.87
N VAL A 244 -16.73 -21.94 -17.70
CA VAL A 244 -16.05 -20.64 -17.69
C VAL A 244 -16.25 -20.00 -16.33
N ASP A 245 -15.15 -19.82 -15.61
CA ASP A 245 -15.18 -19.22 -14.27
C ASP A 245 -14.77 -17.75 -14.35
N THR A 246 -15.77 -16.87 -14.46
CA THR A 246 -15.58 -15.43 -14.71
C THR A 246 -16.59 -14.61 -13.93
N PRO A 247 -16.21 -13.42 -13.42
CA PRO A 247 -17.18 -12.48 -12.86
C PRO A 247 -18.05 -11.78 -13.93
N GLU A 248 -17.72 -11.89 -15.22
CA GLU A 248 -18.35 -11.09 -16.27
C GLU A 248 -19.80 -11.52 -16.55
N ALA A 249 -20.76 -10.66 -16.21
CA ALA A 249 -22.19 -10.95 -16.31
C ALA A 249 -22.66 -11.22 -17.74
N ALA A 250 -22.08 -10.58 -18.76
CA ALA A 250 -22.43 -10.84 -20.15
C ALA A 250 -22.08 -12.28 -20.60
N ILE A 251 -21.00 -12.85 -20.06
CA ILE A 251 -20.57 -14.22 -20.36
C ILE A 251 -21.53 -15.24 -19.73
N HIS A 252 -22.09 -14.95 -18.55
CA HIS A 252 -23.09 -15.81 -17.88
C HIS A 252 -24.41 -15.93 -18.65
N GLN A 253 -24.68 -15.01 -19.57
CA GLN A 253 -25.88 -15.01 -20.40
C GLN A 253 -25.70 -15.74 -21.74
N LEU A 254 -24.48 -16.23 -22.03
CA LEU A 254 -24.23 -16.98 -23.25
C LEU A 254 -24.90 -18.36 -23.19
N GLU A 255 -25.42 -18.79 -24.33
CA GLU A 255 -25.98 -20.12 -24.51
C GLU A 255 -25.24 -20.84 -25.65
N SER A 256 -25.15 -22.16 -25.58
CA SER A 256 -24.64 -22.99 -26.67
C SER A 256 -25.63 -24.11 -26.99
N ARG A 257 -25.68 -24.45 -28.28
CA ARG A 257 -26.40 -25.64 -28.78
C ARG A 257 -25.47 -26.84 -28.97
N ASN A 258 -24.17 -26.60 -29.01
CA ASN A 258 -23.16 -27.60 -29.37
C ASN A 258 -22.50 -28.21 -28.14
N VAL A 259 -22.31 -27.42 -27.08
CA VAL A 259 -21.62 -27.84 -25.86
C VAL A 259 -22.48 -27.56 -24.63
N HIS A 260 -22.34 -28.39 -23.59
CA HIS A 260 -22.95 -28.08 -22.30
C HIS A 260 -22.17 -26.94 -21.65
N TYR A 261 -22.73 -25.73 -21.70
CA TYR A 261 -22.10 -24.52 -21.21
C TYR A 261 -22.47 -24.26 -19.75
N VAL A 262 -21.45 -24.06 -18.91
CA VAL A 262 -21.59 -23.80 -17.47
C VAL A 262 -20.75 -22.57 -17.14
N THR A 263 -21.32 -21.63 -16.40
CA THR A 263 -20.59 -20.49 -15.85
C THR A 263 -20.56 -20.54 -14.34
N ASP A 264 -19.48 -20.05 -13.76
CA ASP A 264 -19.29 -19.96 -12.32
C ASP A 264 -18.44 -18.72 -11.98
N HIS A 265 -18.30 -18.41 -10.70
CA HIS A 265 -17.37 -17.39 -10.22
C HIS A 265 -16.74 -17.83 -8.89
N LYS A 266 -15.89 -18.86 -8.94
CA LYS A 266 -15.22 -19.45 -7.77
C LYS A 266 -13.71 -19.28 -7.81
N PHE A 267 -13.14 -19.03 -8.97
CA PHE A 267 -11.72 -18.80 -9.14
C PHE A 267 -11.35 -17.42 -8.62
N SER A 268 -10.43 -17.39 -7.66
CA SER A 268 -9.80 -16.16 -7.17
C SER A 268 -8.40 -16.04 -7.79
N PRO A 269 -8.13 -14.99 -8.60
CA PRO A 269 -6.80 -14.72 -9.11
C PRO A 269 -5.79 -14.56 -7.96
N LEU A 270 -4.59 -15.10 -8.14
CA LEU A 270 -3.50 -14.97 -7.16
C LEU A 270 -2.56 -13.81 -7.49
N ILE A 271 -2.82 -13.10 -8.59
CA ILE A 271 -2.11 -11.90 -9.01
C ILE A 271 -3.13 -10.82 -9.31
N GLU A 272 -2.93 -9.63 -8.74
CA GLU A 272 -3.76 -8.47 -8.99
C GLU A 272 -2.89 -7.24 -9.30
N PHE A 273 -3.29 -6.50 -10.33
CA PHE A 273 -2.64 -5.27 -10.77
C PHE A 273 -3.54 -4.08 -10.47
N THR A 274 -3.06 -3.15 -9.65
CA THR A 274 -3.76 -1.91 -9.34
C THR A 274 -2.93 -0.74 -9.83
N ILE A 275 -3.44 0.02 -10.78
CA ILE A 275 -2.77 1.21 -11.30
C ILE A 275 -3.55 2.49 -10.93
N GLY A 276 -2.90 3.36 -10.17
CA GLY A 276 -3.36 4.71 -9.88
C GLY A 276 -2.56 5.74 -10.67
N GLY A 277 -2.88 7.03 -10.50
CA GLY A 277 -2.16 8.11 -11.19
C GLY A 277 -0.69 8.28 -10.77
N TRP A 278 -0.27 7.62 -9.68
CA TRP A 278 1.03 7.84 -9.02
C TRP A 278 1.84 6.57 -8.80
N ALA A 279 1.17 5.41 -8.79
CA ALA A 279 1.79 4.14 -8.46
C ALA A 279 1.09 2.99 -9.18
N LEU A 280 1.87 1.98 -9.51
CA LEU A 280 1.41 0.65 -9.86
C LEU A 280 1.71 -0.28 -8.68
N GLN A 281 0.71 -1.07 -8.29
CA GLN A 281 0.85 -2.11 -7.30
C GLN A 281 0.61 -3.47 -7.95
N VAL A 282 1.50 -4.42 -7.66
CA VAL A 282 1.33 -5.82 -8.03
C VAL A 282 1.18 -6.61 -6.75
N ALA A 283 -0.02 -7.11 -6.48
CA ALA A 283 -0.30 -7.98 -5.36
C ALA A 283 -0.21 -9.44 -5.82
N MET A 284 0.47 -10.28 -5.04
CA MET A 284 0.68 -11.69 -5.31
C MET A 284 0.44 -12.51 -4.06
N GLU A 285 -0.31 -13.60 -4.18
CA GLU A 285 -0.60 -14.49 -3.06
C GLU A 285 -0.04 -15.90 -3.28
N SER A 286 0.91 -16.30 -2.43
CA SER A 286 1.53 -17.63 -2.49
C SER A 286 0.71 -18.65 -1.68
N VAL A 287 -0.48 -18.98 -2.18
CA VAL A 287 -1.39 -19.98 -1.57
C VAL A 287 -1.83 -21.02 -2.59
N LYS A 288 -2.38 -22.12 -2.08
CA LYS A 288 -3.03 -23.17 -2.87
C LYS A 288 -4.54 -23.05 -2.65
N ILE A 289 -5.28 -22.73 -3.70
CA ILE A 289 -6.74 -22.56 -3.65
C ILE A 289 -7.39 -23.78 -4.31
N PRO A 290 -8.02 -24.67 -3.53
CA PRO A 290 -8.85 -25.74 -4.08
C PRO A 290 -10.24 -25.22 -4.45
N VAL A 291 -10.63 -25.39 -5.71
CA VAL A 291 -11.97 -25.07 -6.22
C VAL A 291 -12.69 -26.35 -6.64
N THR A 292 -13.99 -26.43 -6.35
CA THR A 292 -14.84 -27.55 -6.78
C THR A 292 -15.94 -27.05 -7.70
N TYR A 293 -15.94 -27.60 -8.91
CA TYR A 293 -16.95 -27.35 -9.94
C TYR A 293 -17.90 -28.53 -10.02
N THR A 294 -19.18 -28.23 -10.16
CA THR A 294 -20.24 -29.22 -10.12
C THR A 294 -21.30 -28.91 -11.16
N PHE A 295 -21.72 -29.90 -11.93
CA PHE A 295 -22.76 -29.74 -12.97
C PHE A 295 -23.45 -31.08 -13.25
N SER A 296 -24.60 -31.03 -13.94
CA SER A 296 -25.41 -32.21 -14.27
C SER A 296 -25.59 -32.34 -15.79
N LEU A 297 -25.33 -33.52 -16.32
CA LEU A 297 -25.43 -33.82 -17.76
C LEU A 297 -26.11 -35.16 -18.03
N PRO A 298 -26.60 -35.40 -19.27
CA PRO A 298 -27.09 -36.72 -19.67
C PRO A 298 -25.99 -37.78 -19.60
N ILE A 299 -26.36 -39.01 -19.22
CA ILE A 299 -25.42 -40.14 -19.11
C ILE A 299 -24.62 -40.35 -20.40
N THR A 300 -25.28 -40.26 -21.56
CA THR A 300 -24.63 -40.45 -22.87
C THR A 300 -23.49 -39.46 -23.12
N THR A 301 -23.62 -38.24 -22.59
CA THR A 301 -22.59 -37.20 -22.68
C THR A 301 -21.50 -37.41 -21.63
N ALA A 302 -21.85 -37.87 -20.43
CA ALA A 302 -20.87 -38.19 -19.40
C ALA A 302 -19.97 -39.36 -19.82
N ASP A 303 -20.56 -40.39 -20.42
CA ASP A 303 -19.86 -41.59 -20.90
C ASP A 303 -18.95 -41.32 -22.10
N SER A 304 -19.10 -40.21 -22.81
CA SER A 304 -18.23 -39.86 -23.94
C SER A 304 -16.96 -39.12 -23.53
N ILE A 305 -16.92 -38.56 -22.31
CA ILE A 305 -15.79 -37.77 -21.80
C ILE A 305 -14.56 -38.66 -21.66
N ARG A 306 -13.44 -38.24 -22.23
CA ARG A 306 -12.14 -38.94 -22.13
C ARG A 306 -11.05 -38.08 -21.49
N ARG A 307 -11.13 -36.77 -21.62
CA ARG A 307 -10.08 -35.85 -21.17
C ARG A 307 -10.65 -34.57 -20.59
N VAL A 308 -9.93 -34.00 -19.63
CA VAL A 308 -10.19 -32.65 -19.12
C VAL A 308 -9.00 -31.78 -19.45
N SER A 309 -9.24 -30.62 -20.04
CA SER A 309 -8.23 -29.58 -20.27
C SER A 309 -8.64 -28.30 -19.57
N LEU A 310 -7.66 -27.56 -19.07
CA LEU A 310 -7.85 -26.22 -18.53
C LEU A 310 -6.92 -25.26 -19.28
N LYS A 311 -7.48 -24.18 -19.78
CA LYS A 311 -6.75 -23.09 -20.42
C LYS A 311 -7.09 -21.78 -19.74
N PHE A 312 -6.06 -21.00 -19.42
CA PHE A 312 -6.25 -19.60 -19.03
C PHE A 312 -6.37 -18.74 -20.29
N VAL A 313 -7.43 -17.95 -20.37
CA VAL A 313 -7.70 -17.05 -21.49
C VAL A 313 -7.70 -15.62 -20.95
N PRO A 314 -6.97 -14.67 -21.58
CA PRO A 314 -7.03 -13.27 -21.19
C PRO A 314 -8.47 -12.75 -21.24
N GLU A 315 -8.87 -11.94 -20.26
CA GLU A 315 -10.23 -11.41 -20.17
C GLU A 315 -10.65 -10.67 -21.46
N THR A 316 -9.71 -9.93 -22.06
CA THR A 316 -9.89 -9.20 -23.33
C THR A 316 -10.18 -10.10 -24.53
N GLU A 317 -9.75 -11.35 -24.49
CA GLU A 317 -9.87 -12.32 -25.60
C GLU A 317 -10.98 -13.36 -25.35
N LEU A 318 -11.54 -13.38 -24.14
CA LEU A 318 -12.45 -14.42 -23.69
C LEU A 318 -13.68 -14.54 -24.59
N ALA A 319 -14.35 -13.43 -24.89
CA ALA A 319 -15.55 -13.44 -25.72
C ALA A 319 -15.28 -14.07 -27.10
N SER A 320 -14.24 -13.59 -27.78
CA SER A 320 -13.81 -14.11 -29.10
C SER A 320 -13.45 -15.59 -29.04
N TYR A 321 -12.76 -16.02 -27.97
CA TYR A 321 -12.43 -17.43 -27.76
C TYR A 321 -13.69 -18.30 -27.61
N LEU A 322 -14.67 -17.87 -26.81
CA LEU A 322 -15.91 -18.60 -26.61
C LEU A 322 -16.77 -18.69 -27.87
N TYR A 323 -16.87 -17.61 -28.66
CA TYR A 323 -17.61 -17.62 -29.93
C TYR A 323 -17.08 -18.63 -30.95
N SER A 324 -15.81 -19.05 -30.84
CA SER A 324 -15.24 -20.09 -31.70
C SER A 324 -15.62 -21.51 -31.29
N ILE A 325 -16.21 -21.69 -30.10
CA ILE A 325 -16.49 -22.99 -29.48
C ILE A 325 -18.00 -23.23 -29.31
N LEU A 326 -18.74 -22.21 -28.87
CA LEU A 326 -20.17 -22.31 -28.51
C LEU A 326 -21.07 -22.50 -29.74
#